data_AF-A0A6G7X2X2-F1
#
_entry.id   AF-A0A6G7X2X2-F1
#
_cell.length_a   1.000
_cell.length_b   1.000
_cell.length_c   1.000
_cell.angle_alpha   90.00
_cell.angle_beta   90.00
_cell.angle_gamma   90.00
#
_symmetry.space_group_name_H-M   'P 1'
#
loop_
_entity.id
_entity.type
_entity.pdbx_description
1 polymer ?
#
loop_
_entity_poly.entity_id
_entity_poly.type
_entity_poly.pdbx_seq_one_letter_code
_entity_poly.pdbx_strand_id
1 'polypeptide(L)'
;MRLGNSGANNKGKKYIKIKPGAVATPENQAKADIFKEWFGSFYPRLQTELINKDTYDEDVLNDTFLRIYDKIRFGGLEIADYKAYFHRAFFTNFMQINIQESQSIVTPLDNHDKIDDSENDEELIKSKWELENDIFDFVYSKYPIHEFELFKMYVRLKPAITYADLSDITSLSTSRISEIISKIRRDICKQKDFTQRRKSTLRKTEC
;
A
#
# COMPACT_ATOMS: atom_id res chain seq x y z
N MET A 1 10.54 -1.82 15.59
CA MET A 1 10.79 -2.65 14.38
C MET A 1 12.29 -2.67 14.10
N ARG A 2 12.99 -3.80 14.26
CA ARG A 2 14.42 -3.89 13.94
C ARG A 2 14.55 -4.04 12.42
N LEU A 3 14.92 -2.96 11.71
CA LEU A 3 15.31 -3.04 10.31
C LEU A 3 16.55 -3.94 10.20
N GLY A 4 16.56 -4.88 9.25
CA GLY A 4 17.60 -5.91 9.05
C GLY A 4 19.00 -5.38 8.67
N ASN A 5 19.26 -4.10 8.88
CA ASN A 5 20.52 -3.40 8.64
C ASN A 5 21.16 -2.90 9.94
N SER A 6 20.66 -3.32 11.11
CA SER A 6 21.09 -2.85 12.44
C SER A 6 22.39 -3.48 12.96
N GLY A 7 22.99 -4.41 12.22
CA GLY A 7 24.36 -4.84 12.45
C GLY A 7 25.31 -4.02 11.60
N ALA A 8 26.08 -3.12 12.21
CA ALA A 8 27.08 -2.26 11.57
C ALA A 8 28.29 -3.00 10.96
N ASN A 9 28.11 -4.25 10.50
CA ASN A 9 29.13 -5.10 9.87
C ASN A 9 29.08 -5.11 8.34
N ASN A 10 28.38 -4.17 7.70
CA ASN A 10 28.38 -4.01 6.24
C ASN A 10 29.67 -3.33 5.72
N LYS A 11 30.86 -3.87 6.04
CA LYS A 11 32.15 -3.38 5.50
C LYS A 11 32.48 -3.89 4.10
N GLY A 12 31.52 -4.47 3.36
CA GLY A 12 31.85 -5.13 2.10
C GLY A 12 30.67 -5.52 1.23
N LYS A 13 29.62 -4.69 1.10
CA LYS A 13 28.68 -4.88 -0.01
C LYS A 13 29.42 -4.61 -1.31
N LYS A 14 29.96 -5.66 -1.94
CA LYS A 14 30.47 -5.61 -3.31
C LYS A 14 29.26 -5.43 -4.22
N TYR A 15 28.94 -4.18 -4.57
CA TYR A 15 27.99 -3.91 -5.64
C TYR A 15 28.59 -4.48 -6.92
N ILE A 16 27.90 -5.44 -7.53
CA ILE A 16 28.23 -5.93 -8.87
C ILE A 16 28.02 -4.74 -9.81
N LYS A 17 29.10 -4.00 -10.09
CA LYS A 17 29.14 -3.03 -11.17
C LYS A 17 29.38 -3.84 -12.43
N ILE A 18 28.36 -3.93 -13.28
CA ILE A 18 28.48 -4.55 -14.60
C ILE A 18 29.53 -3.72 -15.35
N LYS A 19 30.67 -4.34 -15.67
CA LYS A 19 31.73 -3.65 -16.39
C LYS A 19 31.25 -3.40 -17.83
N PRO A 20 31.50 -2.21 -18.41
CA PRO A 20 31.24 -2.00 -19.83
C PRO A 20 32.00 -3.06 -20.65
N GLY A 21 31.29 -3.79 -21.51
CA GLY A 21 31.83 -4.92 -22.29
C GLY A 21 31.77 -6.29 -21.61
N ALA A 22 31.05 -6.44 -20.50
CA ALA A 22 30.82 -7.76 -19.90
C ALA A 22 30.08 -8.69 -20.88
N VAL A 23 30.65 -9.87 -21.12
CA VAL A 23 30.01 -10.91 -21.95
C VAL A 23 29.30 -11.88 -21.01
N ALA A 24 28.00 -12.09 -21.24
CA ALA A 24 27.22 -13.05 -20.48
C ALA A 24 27.66 -14.48 -20.81
N THR A 25 27.78 -15.34 -19.80
CA THR A 25 27.96 -16.77 -20.06
C THR A 25 26.67 -17.34 -20.67
N PRO A 26 26.75 -18.38 -21.52
CA PRO A 26 25.56 -19.03 -22.07
C PRO A 26 24.58 -19.51 -20.98
N GLU A 27 25.11 -19.98 -19.85
CA GLU A 27 24.32 -20.40 -18.70
C GLU A 27 23.56 -19.24 -18.06
N ASN A 28 24.22 -18.10 -17.83
CA ASN A 28 23.57 -16.91 -17.26
C ASN A 28 22.54 -16.30 -18.22
N GLN A 29 22.81 -16.37 -19.53
CA GLN A 29 21.86 -15.96 -20.56
C GLN A 29 20.59 -16.81 -20.51
N ALA A 30 20.74 -18.15 -20.44
CA ALA A 30 19.60 -19.06 -20.31
C ALA A 30 18.77 -18.78 -19.03
N LYS A 31 19.45 -18.54 -17.89
CA LYS A 31 18.77 -18.14 -16.64
C LYS A 31 18.00 -16.82 -16.79
N ALA A 32 18.60 -15.84 -17.46
CA ALA A 32 17.96 -14.54 -17.70
C ALA A 32 16.73 -14.67 -18.63
N ASP A 33 16.82 -15.54 -19.64
CA ASP A 33 15.70 -15.78 -20.57
C ASP A 33 14.54 -16.50 -19.89
N ILE A 34 14.80 -17.47 -19.00
CA ILE A 34 13.76 -18.08 -18.14
C ILE A 34 13.08 -17.02 -17.28
N PHE A 35 13.84 -16.10 -16.67
CA PHE A 35 13.27 -15.00 -15.90
C PHE A 35 12.41 -14.07 -16.76
N LYS A 36 12.84 -13.76 -18.00
CA LYS A 36 12.09 -12.93 -18.94
C LYS A 36 10.77 -13.58 -19.33
N GLU A 37 10.77 -14.87 -19.65
CA GLU A 37 9.56 -15.62 -19.98
C GLU A 37 8.59 -15.66 -18.80
N TRP A 38 9.09 -15.96 -17.61
CA TRP A 38 8.31 -15.89 -16.39
C TRP A 38 7.68 -14.51 -16.21
N PHE A 39 8.46 -13.43 -16.34
CA PHE A 39 7.99 -12.07 -16.17
C PHE A 39 6.88 -11.74 -17.19
N GLY A 40 7.07 -12.07 -18.46
CA GLY A 40 6.05 -11.84 -19.50
C GLY A 40 4.74 -12.56 -19.20
N SER A 41 4.80 -13.82 -18.74
CA SER A 41 3.60 -14.57 -18.37
C SER A 41 2.92 -14.06 -17.09
N PHE A 42 3.69 -13.51 -16.15
CA PHE A 42 3.21 -13.06 -14.85
C PHE A 42 2.83 -11.57 -14.82
N TYR A 43 3.19 -10.81 -15.86
CA TYR A 43 3.03 -9.35 -15.93
C TYR A 43 1.61 -8.86 -15.64
N PRO A 44 0.54 -9.37 -16.28
CA PRO A 44 -0.82 -8.85 -16.04
C PRO A 44 -1.26 -9.04 -14.58
N ARG A 45 -0.85 -10.16 -13.97
CA ARG A 45 -1.12 -10.45 -12.57
C ARG A 45 -0.31 -9.55 -11.65
N LEU A 46 0.96 -9.33 -11.96
CA LEU A 46 1.84 -8.43 -11.21
C LEU A 46 1.30 -7.00 -11.23
N GLN A 47 0.91 -6.49 -12.41
CA GLN A 47 0.27 -5.20 -12.59
C GLN A 47 -1.00 -5.07 -11.74
N THR A 48 -1.91 -6.05 -11.84
CA THR A 48 -3.14 -6.08 -11.02
C THR A 48 -2.84 -6.06 -9.52
N GLU A 49 -1.84 -6.83 -9.07
CA GLU A 49 -1.43 -6.88 -7.66
C GLU A 49 -0.86 -5.55 -7.16
N LEU A 50 -0.16 -4.79 -8.00
CA LEU A 50 0.42 -3.48 -7.67
C LEU A 50 -0.62 -2.36 -7.71
N ILE A 51 -1.54 -2.38 -8.68
CA ILE A 51 -2.66 -1.43 -8.77
C ILE A 51 -3.54 -1.56 -7.51
N ASN A 52 -3.88 -2.78 -7.11
CA ASN A 52 -4.65 -3.04 -5.89
C ASN A 52 -3.98 -2.55 -4.60
N LYS A 53 -2.67 -2.29 -4.63
CA LYS A 53 -1.88 -1.78 -3.50
C LYS A 53 -1.62 -0.28 -3.57
N ASP A 54 -2.11 0.39 -4.62
CA ASP A 54 -1.84 1.81 -4.88
C ASP A 54 -0.33 2.13 -4.98
N THR A 55 0.42 1.18 -5.54
CA THR A 55 1.88 1.31 -5.73
C THR A 55 2.28 0.93 -7.15
N TYR A 56 1.37 1.03 -8.12
CA TYR A 56 1.71 0.73 -9.50
C TYR A 56 2.41 1.94 -10.13
N ASP A 57 3.61 1.69 -10.63
CA ASP A 57 4.41 2.62 -11.40
C ASP A 57 5.11 1.81 -12.49
N GLU A 58 4.79 2.11 -13.75
CA GLU A 58 5.27 1.37 -14.91
C GLU A 58 6.78 1.56 -15.14
N ASP A 59 7.31 2.75 -14.89
CA ASP A 59 8.72 3.06 -15.03
C ASP A 59 9.53 2.30 -13.98
N VAL A 60 9.08 2.35 -12.71
CA VAL A 60 9.71 1.60 -11.61
C VAL A 60 9.69 0.11 -11.86
N LEU A 61 8.60 -0.40 -12.45
CA LEU A 61 8.43 -1.81 -12.76
C LEU A 61 9.38 -2.25 -13.86
N ASN A 62 9.48 -1.48 -14.95
CA ASN A 62 10.39 -1.73 -16.07
C ASN A 62 11.86 -1.64 -15.63
N ASP A 63 12.22 -0.61 -14.85
CA ASP A 63 13.56 -0.48 -14.29
C ASP A 63 13.92 -1.63 -13.36
N THR A 64 12.97 -2.09 -12.55
CA THR A 64 13.15 -3.24 -11.68
C THR A 64 13.40 -4.51 -12.50
N PHE A 65 12.63 -4.73 -13.57
CA PHE A 65 12.82 -5.84 -14.49
C PHE A 65 14.22 -5.80 -15.11
N LEU A 66 14.61 -4.69 -15.74
CA LEU A 66 15.91 -4.54 -16.40
C LEU A 66 17.06 -4.80 -15.43
N ARG A 67 16.97 -4.25 -14.22
CA ARG A 67 18.01 -4.40 -13.20
C ARG A 67 18.14 -5.84 -12.70
N ILE A 68 17.04 -6.59 -12.59
CA ILE A 68 17.09 -8.01 -12.22
C ILE A 68 17.64 -8.83 -13.37
N TYR A 69 17.14 -8.60 -14.59
CA TYR A 69 17.59 -9.29 -15.80
C TYR A 69 19.10 -9.17 -15.98
N ASP A 70 19.64 -7.96 -15.87
CA ASP A 70 21.08 -7.69 -15.98
C ASP A 70 21.90 -8.34 -14.86
N LYS A 71 21.37 -8.40 -13.64
CA LYS A 71 22.03 -9.10 -12.52
C LYS A 71 22.07 -10.61 -12.72
N ILE A 72 21.05 -11.20 -13.33
CA ILE A 72 21.07 -12.62 -13.69
C ILE A 72 22.08 -12.83 -14.82
N ARG A 73 21.93 -12.07 -15.90
CA ARG A 73 22.72 -12.19 -17.14
C ARG A 73 24.21 -11.96 -16.93
N PHE A 74 24.60 -10.90 -16.23
CA PHE A 74 26.01 -10.53 -16.04
C PHE A 74 26.55 -10.83 -14.65
N GLY A 75 25.67 -10.91 -13.65
CA GLY A 75 26.06 -11.14 -12.26
C GLY A 75 25.93 -12.59 -11.79
N GLY A 76 25.33 -13.49 -12.59
CA GLY A 76 25.10 -14.88 -12.21
C GLY A 76 24.16 -15.03 -11.00
N LEU A 77 23.26 -14.06 -10.80
CA LEU A 77 22.30 -14.09 -9.71
C LEU A 77 21.35 -15.29 -9.84
N GLU A 78 21.32 -16.14 -8.82
CA GLU A 78 20.36 -17.23 -8.71
C GLU A 78 19.18 -16.82 -7.84
N ILE A 79 17.96 -17.04 -8.35
CA ILE A 79 16.72 -16.66 -7.67
C ILE A 79 15.85 -17.92 -7.55
N ALA A 80 15.53 -18.32 -6.33
CA ALA A 80 14.66 -19.46 -6.07
C ALA A 80 13.17 -19.14 -6.26
N ASP A 81 12.75 -17.91 -5.92
CA ASP A 81 11.37 -17.44 -6.07
C ASP A 81 11.38 -16.06 -6.75
N TYR A 82 11.07 -16.07 -8.05
CA TYR A 82 11.03 -14.84 -8.84
C TYR A 82 9.97 -13.86 -8.35
N LYS A 83 8.80 -14.32 -7.87
CA LYS A 83 7.72 -13.45 -7.41
C LYS A 83 8.16 -12.69 -6.16
N ALA A 84 8.59 -13.41 -5.12
CA ALA A 84 8.98 -12.80 -3.86
C ALA A 84 10.18 -11.85 -4.05
N TYR A 85 11.15 -12.26 -4.87
CA TYR A 85 12.32 -11.44 -5.17
C TYR A 85 11.95 -10.17 -5.94
N PHE A 86 11.09 -10.28 -6.96
CA PHE A 86 10.66 -9.15 -7.76
C PHE A 86 9.90 -8.12 -6.92
N HIS A 87 8.89 -8.53 -6.15
CA HIS A 87 8.16 -7.61 -5.29
C HIS A 87 9.09 -6.87 -4.32
N ARG A 88 10.04 -7.59 -3.71
CA ARG A 88 11.00 -6.95 -2.80
C ARG A 88 11.87 -5.91 -3.51
N ALA A 89 12.37 -6.22 -4.69
CA ALA A 89 13.17 -5.30 -5.49
C ALA A 89 12.36 -4.07 -5.93
N PHE A 90 11.13 -4.31 -6.43
CA PHE A 90 10.19 -3.28 -6.84
C PHE A 90 9.89 -2.31 -5.68
N PHE A 91 9.46 -2.81 -4.52
CA PHE A 91 9.16 -1.96 -3.37
C PHE A 91 10.38 -1.20 -2.88
N THR A 92 11.59 -1.77 -2.99
CA THR A 92 12.81 -1.05 -2.62
C THR A 92 13.07 0.13 -3.55
N ASN A 93 12.90 -0.06 -4.87
CA ASN A 93 13.08 1.01 -5.87
C ASN A 93 11.97 2.06 -5.75
N PHE A 94 10.72 1.63 -5.65
CA PHE A 94 9.55 2.49 -5.48
C PHE A 94 9.69 3.39 -4.25
N MET A 95 10.05 2.82 -3.09
CA MET A 95 10.28 3.61 -1.87
C MET A 95 11.46 4.58 -2.00
N GLN A 96 12.53 4.20 -2.70
CA GLN A 96 13.67 5.10 -2.93
C GLN A 96 13.29 6.32 -3.75
N ILE A 97 12.49 6.13 -4.81
CA ILE A 97 12.00 7.22 -5.67
C ILE A 97 11.08 8.14 -4.88
N ASN A 98 10.08 7.59 -4.16
CA ASN A 98 9.18 8.40 -3.32
C ASN A 98 9.94 9.20 -2.24
N ILE A 99 10.97 8.61 -1.63
CA ILE A 99 11.82 9.31 -0.65
C ILE A 99 12.65 10.41 -1.32
N GLN A 100 13.18 10.17 -2.52
CA GLN A 100 13.95 11.15 -3.26
C GLN A 100 13.08 12.32 -3.73
N GLU A 101 11.88 12.04 -4.25
CA GLU A 101 10.88 13.03 -4.63
C GLU A 101 10.48 13.89 -3.43
N SER A 102 10.11 13.27 -2.30
CA SER A 102 9.78 13.99 -1.07
C SER A 102 10.93 14.82 -0.49
N GLN A 103 12.19 14.44 -0.71
CA GLN A 103 13.36 15.22 -0.30
C GLN A 103 13.73 16.35 -1.27
N SER A 104 13.40 16.19 -2.56
CA SER A 104 13.65 17.20 -3.60
C SER A 104 12.61 18.32 -3.65
N ILE A 105 11.45 18.14 -2.99
CA ILE A 105 10.46 19.19 -2.79
C ILE A 105 10.95 20.12 -1.66
N VAL A 106 11.84 21.06 -2.00
CA VAL A 106 11.77 22.37 -1.37
C VAL A 106 10.47 22.97 -1.87
N THR A 107 9.41 22.93 -1.08
CA THR A 107 8.10 23.47 -1.47
C THR A 107 8.27 24.94 -1.84
N PRO A 108 8.21 25.34 -3.12
CA PRO A 108 8.14 26.74 -3.47
C PRO A 108 6.74 27.19 -3.10
N LEU A 109 6.62 28.04 -2.07
CA LEU A 109 5.42 28.82 -1.81
C LEU A 109 5.30 29.90 -2.88
N ASP A 110 5.04 29.49 -4.12
CA ASP A 110 4.59 30.44 -5.15
C ASP A 110 3.74 29.74 -6.21
N ASN A 111 2.46 30.10 -6.20
CA ASN A 111 1.43 29.84 -7.20
C ASN A 111 1.21 28.38 -7.62
N HIS A 112 0.26 27.72 -6.95
CA HIS A 112 -1.00 27.39 -7.60
C HIS A 112 -2.08 27.14 -6.54
N ASP A 113 -2.85 28.20 -6.28
CA ASP A 113 -4.26 28.14 -5.90
C ASP A 113 -5.07 27.58 -7.09
N LYS A 114 -4.67 26.40 -7.59
CA LYS A 114 -5.53 25.58 -8.43
C LYS A 114 -6.39 24.82 -7.46
N ILE A 115 -7.53 25.41 -7.12
CA ILE A 115 -8.67 24.63 -6.66
C ILE A 115 -8.84 23.56 -7.73
N ASP A 116 -8.57 22.31 -7.36
CA ASP A 116 -8.90 21.15 -8.17
C ASP A 116 -10.43 21.12 -8.24
N ASP A 117 -10.99 21.87 -9.19
CA ASP A 117 -12.41 22.00 -9.44
C ASP A 117 -12.91 20.75 -10.19
N SER A 118 -12.49 19.57 -9.73
CA SER A 118 -13.18 18.35 -10.07
C SER A 118 -14.44 18.34 -9.21
N GLU A 119 -15.57 18.83 -9.76
CA GLU A 119 -16.91 18.73 -9.14
C GLU A 119 -17.17 17.32 -8.56
N ASN A 120 -16.56 16.30 -9.17
CA ASN A 120 -16.58 14.91 -8.74
C ASN A 120 -15.93 14.67 -7.36
N ASP A 121 -14.86 15.38 -6.98
CA ASP A 121 -14.23 15.22 -5.65
C ASP A 121 -15.06 15.91 -4.56
N GLU A 122 -15.70 17.06 -4.81
CA GLU A 122 -16.60 17.70 -3.83
C GLU A 122 -17.85 16.83 -3.56
N GLU A 123 -18.50 16.32 -4.62
CA GLU A 123 -19.64 15.41 -4.49
C GLU A 123 -19.24 14.09 -3.79
N LEU A 124 -18.04 13.57 -4.09
CA LEU A 124 -17.51 12.37 -3.43
C LEU A 124 -17.22 12.63 -1.94
N ILE A 125 -16.65 13.78 -1.58
CA ILE A 125 -16.40 14.19 -0.20
C ILE A 125 -17.73 14.30 0.55
N LYS A 126 -18.71 15.00 -0.03
CA LYS A 126 -20.06 15.14 0.54
C LYS A 126 -20.73 13.77 0.73
N SER A 127 -20.68 12.91 -0.28
CA SER A 127 -21.26 11.56 -0.23
C SER A 127 -20.60 10.68 0.86
N LYS A 128 -19.28 10.80 1.05
CA LYS A 128 -18.55 10.11 2.12
C LYS A 128 -18.97 10.62 3.50
N TRP A 129 -19.09 11.94 3.65
CA TRP A 129 -19.48 12.59 4.90
C TRP A 129 -20.92 12.22 5.29
N GLU A 130 -21.86 12.25 4.35
CA GLU A 130 -23.25 11.82 4.56
C GLU A 130 -23.33 10.34 4.96
N LEU A 131 -22.60 9.46 4.26
CA LEU A 131 -22.56 8.04 4.60
C LEU A 131 -21.97 7.79 6.00
N GLU A 132 -20.93 8.52 6.38
CA GLU A 132 -20.34 8.44 7.72
C GLU A 132 -21.36 8.85 8.80
N ASN A 133 -22.06 9.96 8.60
CA ASN A 133 -23.08 10.43 9.54
C ASN A 133 -24.25 9.46 9.66
N ASP A 134 -24.76 8.93 8.54
CA ASP A 134 -25.86 7.97 8.56
C ASP A 134 -25.46 6.67 9.28
N ILE A 135 -24.20 6.23 9.13
CA ILE A 135 -23.66 5.11 9.90
C ILE A 135 -23.61 5.47 11.39
N PHE A 136 -23.16 6.67 11.75
CA PHE A 136 -23.14 7.10 13.15
C PHE A 136 -24.54 7.20 13.74
N ASP A 137 -25.53 7.73 13.03
CA ASP A 137 -26.92 7.79 13.48
C ASP A 137 -27.54 6.41 13.64
N PHE A 138 -27.23 5.48 12.73
CA PHE A 138 -27.62 4.08 12.85
C PHE A 138 -27.00 3.42 14.09
N VAL A 139 -25.72 3.66 14.37
CA VAL A 139 -25.07 3.08 15.55
C VAL A 139 -25.61 3.73 16.82
N TYR A 140 -25.78 5.06 16.84
CA TYR A 140 -26.30 5.81 17.98
C TYR A 140 -27.71 5.36 18.37
N SER A 141 -28.59 5.14 17.38
CA SER A 141 -29.96 4.70 17.62
C SER A 141 -30.07 3.24 18.08
N LYS A 142 -29.09 2.39 17.77
CA LYS A 142 -29.15 0.94 18.01
C LYS A 142 -28.32 0.47 19.22
N TYR A 143 -27.26 1.19 19.57
CA TYR A 143 -26.30 0.79 20.60
C TYR A 143 -26.31 1.72 21.80
N PRO A 144 -25.93 1.24 23.01
CA PRO A 144 -25.74 2.12 24.15
C PRO A 144 -24.73 3.24 23.87
N ILE A 145 -24.92 4.40 24.49
CA ILE A 145 -24.10 5.60 24.26
C ILE A 145 -22.59 5.34 24.37
N HIS A 146 -22.17 4.56 25.36
CA HIS A 146 -20.76 4.23 25.58
C HIS A 146 -20.17 3.32 24.48
N GLU A 147 -20.98 2.42 23.90
CA GLU A 147 -20.54 1.58 22.77
C GLU A 147 -20.46 2.41 21.48
N PHE A 148 -21.37 3.37 21.31
CA PHE A 148 -21.30 4.34 20.21
C PHE A 148 -20.07 5.25 20.32
N GLU A 149 -19.79 5.80 21.49
CA GLU A 149 -18.61 6.65 21.72
C GLU A 149 -17.31 5.89 21.46
N LEU A 150 -17.21 4.65 21.94
CA LEU A 150 -16.09 3.76 21.65
C LEU A 150 -15.93 3.53 20.14
N PHE A 151 -17.04 3.26 19.43
CA PHE A 151 -17.03 3.07 17.99
C PHE A 151 -16.61 4.34 17.24
N LYS A 152 -17.15 5.50 17.61
CA LYS A 152 -16.81 6.80 17.03
C LYS A 152 -15.33 7.13 17.22
N MET A 153 -14.80 6.91 18.43
CA MET A 153 -13.39 7.08 18.76
C MET A 153 -12.51 6.13 17.93
N TYR A 154 -12.91 4.86 17.82
CA TYR A 154 -12.22 3.89 16.97
C TYR A 154 -12.19 4.30 15.50
N VAL A 155 -13.30 4.77 14.93
CA VAL A 155 -13.37 5.17 13.52
C VAL A 155 -12.54 6.43 13.24
N ARG A 156 -12.66 7.46 14.08
CA ARG A 156 -12.00 8.77 13.86
C ARG A 156 -10.50 8.75 14.12
N LEU A 157 -10.02 7.91 15.05
CA LEU A 157 -8.62 7.89 15.45
C LEU A 157 -7.78 6.79 14.76
N LYS A 158 -8.37 5.99 13.87
CA LYS A 158 -7.61 5.05 13.05
C LYS A 158 -6.78 5.80 11.97
N PRO A 159 -5.54 5.36 11.66
CA PRO A 159 -4.83 4.19 12.20
C PRO A 159 -4.05 4.46 13.49
N ALA A 160 -4.02 5.70 14.00
CA ALA A 160 -3.21 6.13 15.13
C ALA A 160 -3.54 5.45 16.47
N ILE A 161 -4.74 4.87 16.61
CA ILE A 161 -5.18 4.20 17.82
C ILE A 161 -5.27 2.66 17.70
N THR A 162 -4.80 1.96 18.73
CA THR A 162 -4.94 0.51 18.91
C THR A 162 -6.03 0.17 19.93
N TYR A 163 -6.38 -1.12 20.03
CA TYR A 163 -7.32 -1.57 21.07
C TYR A 163 -6.73 -1.47 22.48
N ALA A 164 -5.40 -1.51 22.63
CA ALA A 164 -4.75 -1.26 23.91
C ALA A 164 -4.95 0.20 24.34
N ASP A 165 -4.71 1.14 23.42
CA ASP A 165 -4.90 2.57 23.71
C ASP A 165 -6.37 2.88 24.05
N LEU A 166 -7.34 2.27 23.33
CA LEU A 166 -8.77 2.42 23.67
C LEU A 166 -9.11 1.81 25.03
N SER A 167 -8.47 0.69 25.40
CA SER A 167 -8.63 0.07 26.72
C SER A 167 -8.16 1.00 27.82
N ASP A 168 -7.02 1.66 27.63
CA ASP A 168 -6.47 2.62 28.59
C ASP A 168 -7.37 3.86 28.73
N ILE A 169 -7.96 4.34 27.64
CA ILE A 169 -8.86 5.51 27.64
C ILE A 169 -10.22 5.17 28.27
N THR A 170 -10.78 3.99 28.00
CA THR A 170 -12.17 3.65 28.36
C THR A 170 -12.30 2.74 29.58
N SER A 171 -11.19 2.26 30.13
CA SER A 171 -11.14 1.23 31.19
C SER A 171 -11.87 -0.09 30.83
N LEU A 172 -12.15 -0.33 29.55
CA LEU A 172 -12.74 -1.56 29.04
C LEU A 172 -11.63 -2.52 28.61
N SER A 173 -11.80 -3.82 28.85
CA SER A 173 -10.83 -4.81 28.36
C SER A 173 -10.76 -4.81 26.83
N THR A 174 -9.56 -5.08 26.29
CA THR A 174 -9.33 -5.20 24.85
C THR A 174 -10.24 -6.25 24.18
N SER A 175 -10.54 -7.36 24.88
CA SER A 175 -11.49 -8.38 24.40
C SER A 175 -12.90 -7.78 24.25
N ARG A 176 -13.36 -7.05 25.27
CA ARG A 176 -14.68 -6.42 25.24
C ARG A 176 -14.79 -5.37 24.14
N ILE A 177 -13.75 -4.56 23.95
CA ILE A 177 -13.68 -3.58 22.85
C ILE A 177 -13.76 -4.29 21.49
N SER A 178 -12.97 -5.36 21.30
CA SER A 178 -12.98 -6.16 20.07
C SER A 178 -14.36 -6.74 19.77
N GLU A 179 -15.06 -7.28 20.78
CA GLU A 179 -16.41 -7.81 20.65
C GLU A 179 -17.41 -6.73 20.22
N ILE A 180 -17.40 -5.57 20.89
CA ILE A 180 -18.29 -4.44 20.61
C ILE A 180 -18.08 -3.94 19.18
N ILE A 181 -16.84 -3.61 18.83
CA ILE A 181 -16.49 -3.10 17.49
C ILE A 181 -16.85 -4.12 16.41
N SER A 182 -16.56 -5.41 16.65
CA SER A 182 -16.89 -6.46 15.69
C SER A 182 -18.40 -6.64 15.52
N LYS A 183 -19.17 -6.54 16.60
CA LYS A 183 -20.64 -6.61 16.57
C LYS A 183 -21.22 -5.44 15.76
N ILE A 184 -20.80 -4.22 16.06
CA ILE A 184 -21.23 -3.01 15.35
C ILE A 184 -20.90 -3.12 13.85
N ARG A 185 -19.66 -3.50 13.50
CA ARG A 185 -19.25 -3.68 12.11
C ARG A 185 -20.08 -4.72 11.38
N ARG A 186 -20.35 -5.89 11.99
CA ARG A 186 -21.19 -6.93 11.38
C ARG A 186 -22.58 -6.42 11.07
N ASP A 187 -23.16 -5.63 11.97
CA ASP A 187 -24.51 -5.11 11.80
C ASP A 187 -24.59 -3.98 10.77
N ILE A 188 -23.56 -3.14 10.67
CA ILE A 188 -23.41 -2.17 9.57
C ILE A 188 -23.33 -2.92 8.23
N CYS A 189 -22.52 -3.99 8.15
CA CYS A 189 -22.39 -4.78 6.91
C CYS A 189 -23.67 -5.52 6.50
N LYS A 190 -24.61 -5.77 7.42
CA LYS A 190 -25.93 -6.32 7.09
C LYS A 190 -26.84 -5.29 6.42
N GLN A 191 -26.59 -3.99 6.61
CA GLN A 191 -27.33 -2.95 5.91
C GLN A 191 -26.84 -2.87 4.46
N LYS A 192 -27.71 -3.31 3.54
CA LYS A 192 -27.41 -3.32 2.11
C LYS A 192 -27.16 -1.91 1.58
N ASP A 193 -27.89 -0.92 2.07
CA ASP A 193 -27.74 0.50 1.72
C ASP A 193 -26.32 1.01 1.98
N PHE A 194 -25.83 0.90 3.22
CA PHE A 194 -24.47 1.31 3.58
C PHE A 194 -23.39 0.60 2.76
N THR A 195 -23.60 -0.69 2.47
CA THR A 195 -22.66 -1.46 1.66
C THR A 195 -22.64 -0.99 0.20
N GLN A 196 -23.79 -0.62 -0.37
CA GLN A 196 -23.90 -0.09 -1.73
C GLN A 196 -23.30 1.32 -1.83
N ARG A 197 -23.68 2.22 -0.92
CA ARG A 197 -23.14 3.59 -0.85
C ARG A 197 -21.64 3.60 -0.61
N ARG A 198 -21.12 2.67 0.19
CA ARG A 198 -19.68 2.50 0.34
C ARG A 198 -18.99 2.20 -0.99
N LYS A 199 -19.58 1.33 -1.83
CA LYS A 199 -19.02 1.02 -3.16
C LYS A 199 -19.01 2.22 -4.10
N SER A 200 -20.03 3.08 -4.04
CA SER A 200 -20.07 4.30 -4.87
C SER A 200 -19.11 5.39 -4.37
N THR A 201 -18.75 5.38 -3.09
CA THR A 201 -17.71 6.29 -2.54
C THR A 201 -16.27 5.82 -2.75
N LEU A 202 -16.05 4.63 -3.32
CA LEU A 202 -14.74 4.18 -3.78
C LEU A 202 -14.48 4.82 -5.14
N ARG A 203 -13.31 5.41 -5.35
CA ARG A 203 -12.92 5.95 -6.66
C ARG A 203 -13.07 4.84 -7.71
N LYS A 204 -13.93 5.06 -8.71
CA LYS A 204 -14.00 4.20 -9.90
C LYS A 204 -12.78 4.53 -10.74
N THR A 205 -11.87 3.58 -10.89
CA THR A 205 -10.84 3.65 -11.93
C THR A 205 -11.54 3.41 -13.27
N GLU A 206 -11.57 4.43 -14.14
CA GLU A 206 -11.93 4.24 -15.55
C GLU A 206 -10.86 3.38 -16.21
N CYS A 207 -11.30 2.42 -17.04
CA CYS A 207 -10.47 1.46 -17.76
C CYS A 207 -9.69 2.10 -18.91
#